data_AF-A0AAP5H5H2-F1
#
_entry.id   AF-A0AAP5H5H2-F1
#
_cell.length_a   1.000
_cell.length_b   1.000
_cell.length_c   1.000
_cell.angle_alpha   90.00
_cell.angle_beta   90.00
_cell.angle_gamma   90.00
#
_symmetry.space_group_name_H-M   'P 1'
#
loop_
_entity.id
_entity.type
_entity.pdbx_description
1 polymer ?
#
loop_
_entity_poly.entity_id
_entity_poly.type
_entity_poly.pdbx_seq_one_letter_code
_entity_poly.pdbx_strand_id
1 'polypeptide(L)'
;MDETIDQLQYDEKHYCWEGTIEVQASKDLFQTDLYTLNTFIDEAEQPLCITALNSIDYVKEHFEEIYHIFLESMLAWQNSNKMAYEVYDEETHNFDPIHFSHKEEIHNYLGSPLLQIHPSYIKDQFSYYSVNFFNQNRLSIEHGFSALFHKKELIDLIPFDAETGLQNLIDLEPDCTRWQPNFWMLKLERSELLYNDPPTFKNVWLNGTST
;
A
#
# COMPACT_ATOMS: atom_id res chain seq x y z
N MET A 1 -15.52 -7.48 28.41
CA MET A 1 -14.98 -6.11 28.39
C MET A 1 -14.91 -5.81 26.91
N ASP A 2 -15.65 -4.81 26.41
CA ASP A 2 -15.71 -4.55 24.97
C ASP A 2 -14.32 -4.11 24.51
N GLU A 3 -13.55 -5.04 23.95
CA GLU A 3 -12.18 -4.83 23.49
C GLU A 3 -12.18 -4.10 22.16
N THR A 4 -12.82 -2.94 22.09
CA THR A 4 -12.80 -2.08 20.89
C THR A 4 -11.60 -1.15 20.97
N ILE A 5 -10.78 -1.13 19.93
CA ILE A 5 -9.81 -0.06 19.68
C ILE A 5 -10.45 0.84 18.62
N ASP A 6 -10.84 2.06 18.99
CA ASP A 6 -11.72 2.90 18.17
C ASP A 6 -13.02 2.15 17.76
N GLN A 7 -13.29 2.04 16.46
CA GLN A 7 -14.40 1.25 15.89
C GLN A 7 -13.95 -0.11 15.34
N LEU A 8 -12.71 -0.53 15.63
CA LEU A 8 -12.21 -1.87 15.28
C LEU A 8 -12.80 -2.90 16.23
N GLN A 9 -13.30 -3.99 15.65
CA GLN A 9 -13.86 -5.13 16.35
C GLN A 9 -13.14 -6.40 15.91
N TYR A 10 -12.93 -7.31 16.85
CA TYR A 10 -12.38 -8.62 16.53
C TYR A 10 -13.48 -9.53 15.97
N ASP A 11 -13.25 -10.07 14.78
CA ASP A 11 -14.08 -11.11 14.19
C ASP A 11 -13.45 -12.49 14.43
N GLU A 12 -14.00 -13.21 15.41
CA GLU A 12 -13.58 -14.58 15.76
C GLU A 12 -13.70 -15.57 14.59
N LYS A 13 -14.62 -15.33 13.64
CA LYS A 13 -14.86 -16.26 12.53
C LYS A 13 -13.73 -16.21 11.50
N HIS A 14 -13.18 -15.03 11.25
CA HIS A 14 -12.13 -14.81 10.26
C HIS A 14 -10.75 -14.57 10.89
N TYR A 15 -10.67 -14.58 12.23
CA TYR A 15 -9.43 -14.35 12.98
C TYR A 15 -8.76 -13.01 12.61
N CYS A 16 -9.57 -11.97 12.45
CA CYS A 16 -9.11 -10.65 12.05
C CYS A 16 -9.73 -9.55 12.91
N TRP A 17 -9.12 -8.37 12.87
CA TRP A 17 -9.75 -7.14 13.36
C TRP A 17 -10.24 -6.33 12.17
N GLU A 18 -11.47 -5.82 12.20
CA GLU A 18 -12.02 -5.00 11.14
C GLU A 18 -12.88 -3.85 11.67
N GLY A 19 -12.99 -2.78 10.89
CA GLY A 19 -13.81 -1.62 11.23
C GLY A 19 -13.28 -0.35 10.55
N THR A 20 -13.37 0.77 11.27
CA THR A 20 -12.92 2.07 10.77
C THR A 20 -12.08 2.80 11.80
N ILE A 21 -11.19 3.65 11.30
CA ILE A 21 -10.44 4.62 12.09
C ILE A 21 -10.61 6.01 11.48
N GLU A 22 -10.48 7.05 12.31
CA GLU A 22 -10.51 8.44 11.84
C GLU A 22 -9.07 8.93 11.63
N VAL A 23 -8.77 9.44 10.43
CA VAL A 23 -7.43 9.90 10.04
C VAL A 23 -7.45 11.35 9.56
N GLN A 24 -6.34 12.07 9.77
CA GLN A 24 -6.16 13.40 9.18
C GLN A 24 -5.92 13.27 7.68
N ALA A 25 -6.70 13.98 6.87
CA ALA A 25 -6.66 13.87 5.42
C ALA A 25 -6.67 15.24 4.74
N SER A 26 -6.18 15.28 3.50
CA SER A 26 -6.21 16.49 2.69
C SER A 26 -7.64 16.86 2.33
N LYS A 27 -8.09 18.06 2.74
CA LYS A 27 -9.41 18.59 2.41
C LYS A 27 -9.66 18.72 0.92
N ASP A 28 -8.63 19.05 0.15
CA ASP A 28 -8.76 19.23 -1.30
C ASP A 28 -9.03 17.91 -2.01
N LEU A 29 -8.51 16.80 -1.46
CA LEU A 29 -8.72 15.45 -1.99
C LEU A 29 -10.01 14.84 -1.44
N PHE A 30 -10.16 14.80 -0.11
CA PHE A 30 -11.24 14.06 0.55
C PHE A 30 -12.47 14.92 0.91
N GLN A 31 -12.45 16.23 0.65
CA GLN A 31 -13.52 17.18 1.00
C GLN A 31 -13.77 17.34 2.52
N THR A 32 -12.91 16.74 3.34
CA THR A 32 -12.94 16.76 4.80
C THR A 32 -11.51 16.75 5.34
N ASP A 33 -11.29 17.37 6.49
CA ASP A 33 -10.02 17.32 7.22
C ASP A 33 -9.88 16.02 8.04
N LEU A 34 -11.01 15.36 8.32
CA LEU A 34 -11.09 14.10 9.05
C LEU A 34 -11.82 13.06 8.20
N TYR A 35 -11.11 12.00 7.81
CA TYR A 35 -11.61 10.96 6.92
C TYR A 35 -11.80 9.63 7.69
N THR A 36 -12.92 8.98 7.47
CA THR A 36 -13.19 7.64 8.00
C THR A 36 -12.55 6.59 7.08
N LEU A 37 -11.45 5.99 7.54
CA LEU A 37 -10.68 5.00 6.80
C LEU A 37 -11.07 3.59 7.22
N ASN A 38 -11.60 2.81 6.28
CA ASN A 38 -11.82 1.39 6.49
C ASN A 38 -10.48 0.72 6.78
N THR A 39 -10.45 -0.13 7.81
CA THR A 39 -9.21 -0.73 8.32
C THR A 39 -9.45 -2.19 8.68
N PHE A 40 -8.51 -3.05 8.33
CA PHE A 40 -8.50 -4.44 8.78
C PHE A 40 -7.08 -4.92 9.11
N ILE A 41 -7.02 -5.99 9.90
CA ILE A 41 -5.80 -6.62 10.38
C ILE A 41 -6.02 -8.13 10.32
N ASP A 42 -5.47 -8.77 9.30
CA ASP A 42 -5.56 -10.23 9.15
C ASP A 42 -4.50 -10.93 9.98
N GLU A 43 -4.76 -12.20 10.31
CA GLU A 43 -3.87 -13.07 11.09
C GLU A 43 -3.49 -12.49 12.47
N ALA A 44 -4.37 -11.67 13.03
CA ALA A 44 -4.10 -10.98 14.28
C ALA A 44 -4.48 -11.82 15.50
N GLU A 45 -3.58 -11.86 16.48
CA GLU A 45 -3.88 -12.37 17.82
C GLU A 45 -4.88 -11.46 18.56
N GLN A 46 -5.54 -12.01 19.58
CA GLN A 46 -6.33 -11.26 20.56
C GLN A 46 -5.65 -11.39 21.93
N PRO A 47 -5.24 -10.27 22.58
CA PRO A 47 -5.45 -8.87 22.18
C PRO A 47 -4.52 -8.40 21.05
N LEU A 48 -4.92 -7.31 20.39
CA LEU A 48 -4.16 -6.61 19.35
C LEU A 48 -2.74 -6.26 19.85
N CYS A 49 -1.72 -6.59 19.06
CA CYS A 49 -0.33 -6.41 19.48
C CYS A 49 0.06 -4.93 19.51
N ILE A 50 1.01 -4.57 20.40
CA ILE A 50 1.45 -3.18 20.59
C ILE A 50 2.03 -2.56 19.31
N THR A 51 2.66 -3.36 18.45
CA THR A 51 3.26 -2.86 17.20
C THR A 51 2.22 -2.52 16.15
N ALA A 52 1.10 -3.26 16.09
CA ALA A 52 -0.04 -2.92 15.25
C ALA A 52 -0.74 -1.65 15.75
N LEU A 53 -0.92 -1.52 17.08
CA LEU A 53 -1.43 -0.30 17.70
C LEU A 53 -0.57 0.93 17.36
N ASN A 54 0.75 0.83 17.52
CA ASN A 54 1.68 1.90 17.16
C ASN A 54 1.53 2.30 15.69
N SER A 55 1.35 1.32 14.78
CA SER A 55 1.15 1.59 13.36
C SER A 55 -0.19 2.27 13.07
N ILE A 56 -1.27 1.87 13.74
CA ILE A 56 -2.58 2.54 13.61
C ILE A 56 -2.47 3.99 14.05
N ASP A 57 -1.91 4.26 15.23
CA ASP A 57 -1.75 5.61 15.75
C ASP A 57 -0.88 6.47 14.81
N TYR A 58 0.20 5.88 14.28
CA TYR A 58 1.05 6.55 13.29
C TYR A 58 0.28 6.92 12.02
N VAL A 59 -0.53 6.01 11.47
CA VAL A 59 -1.33 6.27 10.26
C VAL A 59 -2.36 7.37 10.52
N LYS A 60 -3.03 7.37 11.68
CA LYS A 60 -4.01 8.41 12.05
C LYS A 60 -3.43 9.82 11.99
N GLU A 61 -2.18 9.97 12.42
CA GLU A 61 -1.47 11.25 12.44
C GLU A 61 -0.85 11.64 11.09
N HIS A 62 -0.48 10.67 10.25
CA HIS A 62 0.32 10.90 9.05
C HIS A 62 -0.36 10.52 7.72
N PHE A 63 -1.65 10.17 7.73
CA PHE A 63 -2.34 9.65 6.54
C PHE A 63 -2.28 10.60 5.33
N GLU A 64 -2.44 11.90 5.52
CA GLU A 64 -2.29 12.89 4.44
C GLU A 64 -0.92 12.78 3.73
N GLU A 65 0.17 12.71 4.50
CA GLU A 65 1.52 12.57 3.94
C GLU A 65 1.71 11.22 3.23
N ILE A 66 1.23 10.14 3.84
CA ILE A 66 1.27 8.78 3.27
C ILE A 66 0.54 8.75 1.92
N TYR A 67 -0.66 9.34 1.88
CA TYR A 67 -1.48 9.40 0.67
C TYR A 67 -0.83 10.24 -0.43
N HIS A 68 -0.19 11.36 -0.08
CA HIS A 68 0.57 12.15 -1.04
C HIS A 68 1.78 11.40 -1.61
N ILE A 69 2.54 10.67 -0.79
CA ILE A 69 3.65 9.82 -1.25
C ILE A 69 3.15 8.77 -2.23
N PHE A 70 2.01 8.15 -1.94
CA PHE A 70 1.37 7.21 -2.85
C PHE A 70 1.01 7.85 -4.20
N LEU A 71 0.33 9.00 -4.22
CA LEU A 71 -0.03 9.69 -5.46
C LEU A 71 1.20 10.13 -6.27
N GLU A 72 2.25 10.62 -5.60
CA GLU A 72 3.52 10.97 -6.25
C GLU A 72 4.16 9.76 -6.92
N SER A 73 4.13 8.62 -6.24
CA SER A 73 4.73 7.38 -6.73
C SER A 73 3.93 6.79 -7.89
N MET A 74 2.60 6.89 -7.87
CA MET A 74 1.73 6.55 -9.01
C MET A 74 2.04 7.38 -10.25
N LEU A 75 2.23 8.70 -10.08
CA LEU A 75 2.59 9.60 -11.18
C LEU A 75 3.99 9.28 -11.71
N ALA A 76 4.96 9.03 -10.82
CA ALA A 76 6.32 8.65 -11.20
C ALA A 76 6.33 7.32 -11.97
N TRP A 77 5.50 6.35 -11.58
CA TRP A 77 5.36 5.07 -12.27
C TRP A 77 4.81 5.25 -13.69
N GLN A 78 3.77 6.07 -13.88
CA GLN A 78 3.29 6.42 -15.23
C GLN A 78 4.41 7.05 -16.07
N ASN A 79 5.16 7.99 -15.49
CA ASN A 79 6.20 8.74 -16.18
C ASN A 79 7.46 7.91 -16.50
N SER A 80 7.63 6.74 -15.88
CA SER A 80 8.72 5.83 -16.21
C SER A 80 8.50 5.08 -17.53
N ASN A 81 7.35 5.27 -18.19
CA ASN A 81 6.89 4.52 -19.38
C ASN A 81 6.86 3.00 -19.17
N LYS A 82 6.75 2.54 -17.92
CA LYS A 82 6.63 1.11 -17.57
C LYS A 82 5.20 0.73 -17.18
N MET A 83 4.34 1.71 -16.92
CA MET A 83 2.93 1.52 -16.65
C MET A 83 2.13 2.52 -17.49
N ALA A 84 1.12 2.02 -18.18
CA ALA A 84 0.10 2.83 -18.82
C ALA A 84 -1.19 2.61 -18.04
N TYR A 85 -1.81 3.69 -17.58
CA TYR A 85 -3.13 3.61 -16.98
C TYR A 85 -4.18 3.70 -18.09
N GLU A 86 -5.25 2.94 -17.92
CA GLU A 86 -6.42 3.00 -18.79
C GLU A 86 -7.66 3.09 -17.91
N VAL A 87 -8.76 3.62 -18.45
CA VAL A 87 -10.06 3.67 -17.77
C VAL A 87 -11.06 2.91 -18.59
N TYR A 88 -11.88 2.09 -17.94
CA TYR A 88 -12.96 1.39 -18.62
C TYR A 88 -14.10 2.36 -18.94
N ASP A 89 -14.40 2.51 -20.23
CA ASP A 89 -15.57 3.23 -20.71
C ASP A 89 -16.75 2.25 -20.85
N GLU A 90 -17.77 2.42 -20.01
CA GLU A 90 -18.98 1.60 -20.04
C GLU A 90 -19.81 1.80 -21.30
N GLU A 91 -19.75 2.97 -21.95
CA GLU A 91 -20.52 3.27 -23.17
C GLU A 91 -19.92 2.58 -24.39
N THR A 92 -18.59 2.61 -24.52
CA THR A 92 -17.89 2.03 -25.68
C THR A 92 -17.34 0.62 -25.43
N HIS A 93 -17.38 0.16 -24.17
CA HIS A 93 -16.77 -1.09 -23.70
C HIS A 93 -15.27 -1.21 -24.03
N ASN A 94 -14.57 -0.08 -24.10
CA ASN A 94 -13.13 -0.02 -24.34
C ASN A 94 -12.36 0.39 -23.08
N PHE A 95 -11.06 0.12 -23.11
CA PHE A 95 -10.11 0.70 -22.17
C PHE A 95 -9.42 1.89 -22.83
N ASP A 96 -9.70 3.08 -22.33
CA ASP A 96 -9.17 4.33 -22.87
C ASP A 96 -7.90 4.72 -22.10
N PRO A 97 -6.75 4.89 -22.78
CA PRO A 97 -5.53 5.36 -22.14
C PRO A 97 -5.73 6.72 -21.48
N ILE A 98 -5.26 6.85 -20.25
CA ILE A 98 -5.24 8.11 -19.52
C ILE A 98 -3.81 8.48 -19.13
N HIS A 99 -3.51 9.77 -19.23
CA HIS A 99 -2.23 10.31 -18.80
C HIS A 99 -2.46 11.48 -17.87
N PHE A 100 -2.00 11.33 -16.63
CA PHE A 100 -2.12 12.36 -15.60
C PHE A 100 -0.98 13.36 -15.71
N SER A 101 -1.31 14.65 -15.65
CA SER A 101 -0.31 15.74 -15.60
C SER A 101 0.11 16.06 -14.17
N HIS A 102 -0.82 15.86 -13.23
CA HIS A 102 -0.67 16.17 -11.82
C HIS A 102 -1.12 15.00 -10.95
N LYS A 103 -0.48 14.82 -9.79
CA LYS A 103 -0.72 13.66 -8.92
C LYS A 103 -2.14 13.66 -8.34
N GLU A 104 -2.72 14.84 -8.14
CA GLU A 104 -4.07 15.03 -7.61
C GLU A 104 -5.14 14.53 -8.58
N GLU A 105 -4.88 14.52 -9.89
CA GLU A 105 -5.82 14.01 -10.90
C GLU A 105 -6.11 12.51 -10.70
N ILE A 106 -5.12 11.77 -10.22
CA ILE A 106 -5.17 10.31 -10.01
C ILE A 106 -6.21 9.96 -8.93
N HIS A 107 -6.37 10.81 -7.89
CA HIS A 107 -7.31 10.57 -6.79
C HIS A 107 -8.74 10.30 -7.28
N ASN A 108 -9.16 10.97 -8.36
CA ASN A 108 -10.51 10.81 -8.93
C ASN A 108 -10.80 9.41 -9.50
N TYR A 109 -9.77 8.56 -9.64
CA TYR A 109 -9.87 7.25 -10.27
C TYR A 109 -9.55 6.09 -9.32
N LEU A 110 -9.01 6.35 -8.14
CA LEU A 110 -8.51 5.31 -7.23
C LEU A 110 -9.61 4.63 -6.40
N GLY A 111 -10.77 5.28 -6.27
CA GLY A 111 -11.83 4.81 -5.37
C GLY A 111 -11.48 5.07 -3.91
N SER A 112 -12.06 4.27 -3.00
CA SER A 112 -11.89 4.47 -1.55
C SER A 112 -10.69 3.70 -1.01
N PRO A 113 -9.74 4.34 -0.29
CA PRO A 113 -8.63 3.64 0.33
C PRO A 113 -9.12 2.71 1.45
N LEU A 114 -8.40 1.60 1.61
CA LEU A 114 -8.56 0.60 2.66
C LEU A 114 -7.19 0.36 3.31
N LEU A 115 -7.09 0.50 4.63
CA LEU A 115 -5.88 0.21 5.38
C LEU A 115 -5.82 -1.26 5.77
N GLN A 116 -4.71 -1.93 5.50
CA GLN A 116 -4.39 -3.26 5.98
C GLN A 116 -3.14 -3.21 6.84
N ILE A 117 -3.24 -3.54 8.12
CA ILE A 117 -2.06 -3.70 8.97
C ILE A 117 -1.55 -5.14 8.84
N HIS A 118 -0.24 -5.33 8.69
CA HIS A 118 0.38 -6.64 8.57
C HIS A 118 1.13 -6.99 9.86
N PRO A 119 0.48 -7.64 10.84
CA PRO A 119 1.02 -7.79 12.20
C PRO A 119 2.29 -8.64 12.26
N SER A 120 2.47 -9.56 11.31
CA SER A 120 3.61 -10.48 11.22
C SER A 120 4.91 -9.83 10.73
N TYR A 121 4.86 -8.61 10.20
CA TYR A 121 6.02 -7.90 9.64
C TYR A 121 6.28 -6.65 10.45
N ILE A 122 7.38 -6.63 11.20
CA ILE A 122 7.65 -5.62 12.22
C ILE A 122 9.07 -5.06 12.04
N LYS A 123 9.18 -3.73 12.06
CA LYS A 123 10.46 -3.01 12.12
C LYS A 123 10.33 -1.81 13.04
N ASP A 124 11.33 -1.59 13.90
CA ASP A 124 11.40 -0.43 14.81
C ASP A 124 10.17 -0.20 15.71
N GLN A 125 9.51 -1.27 16.15
CA GLN A 125 8.25 -1.25 16.94
C GLN A 125 6.98 -0.87 16.17
N PHE A 126 7.02 -0.88 14.84
CA PHE A 126 5.87 -0.64 13.98
C PHE A 126 5.68 -1.83 13.04
N SER A 127 4.42 -2.24 12.88
CA SER A 127 4.04 -3.16 11.81
C SER A 127 4.07 -2.46 10.45
N TYR A 128 4.40 -3.20 9.40
CA TYR A 128 4.17 -2.76 8.02
C TYR A 128 2.67 -2.69 7.76
N TYR A 129 2.26 -1.88 6.79
CA TYR A 129 0.85 -1.75 6.41
C TYR A 129 0.72 -1.45 4.91
N SER A 130 -0.42 -1.82 4.34
CA SER A 130 -0.77 -1.47 2.97
C SER A 130 -1.94 -0.50 2.93
N VAL A 131 -1.89 0.43 1.97
CA VAL A 131 -3.06 1.20 1.54
C VAL A 131 -3.53 0.61 0.21
N ASN A 132 -4.74 0.08 0.23
CA ASN A 132 -5.32 -0.72 -0.84
C ASN A 132 -6.48 0.02 -1.51
N PHE A 133 -6.61 -0.13 -2.83
CA PHE A 133 -7.58 0.56 -3.69
C PHE A 133 -8.32 -0.43 -4.58
N PHE A 134 -9.17 -1.26 -3.96
CA PHE A 134 -9.96 -2.29 -4.66
C PHE A 134 -11.41 -1.86 -4.91
N ASN A 135 -11.96 -0.97 -4.07
CA ASN A 135 -13.35 -0.56 -4.14
C ASN A 135 -13.49 0.74 -4.93
N GLN A 136 -14.33 0.72 -5.99
CA GLN A 136 -14.60 1.87 -6.88
C GLN A 136 -13.36 2.41 -7.61
N ASN A 137 -12.30 1.61 -7.70
CA ASN A 137 -11.16 1.91 -8.55
C ASN A 137 -11.60 1.83 -10.02
N ARG A 138 -11.31 2.88 -10.79
CA ARG A 138 -11.67 3.04 -12.20
C ARG A 138 -10.48 2.88 -13.14
N LEU A 139 -9.27 2.76 -12.59
CA LEU A 139 -8.09 2.42 -13.37
C LEU A 139 -8.15 0.92 -13.72
N SER A 140 -7.88 0.60 -14.98
CA SER A 140 -7.76 -0.75 -15.52
C SER A 140 -6.51 -1.44 -14.97
N ILE A 141 -6.61 -1.83 -13.71
CA ILE A 141 -5.62 -2.63 -13.00
C ILE A 141 -6.43 -3.79 -12.43
N GLU A 142 -6.25 -4.98 -13.01
CA GLU A 142 -7.15 -6.15 -12.91
C GLU A 142 -7.58 -6.51 -11.47
N HIS A 143 -6.73 -6.20 -10.49
CA HIS A 143 -6.96 -6.48 -9.07
C HIS A 143 -6.80 -5.22 -8.19
N GLY A 144 -6.98 -4.03 -8.76
CA GLY A 144 -6.76 -2.75 -8.08
C GLY A 144 -5.30 -2.50 -7.75
N PHE A 145 -5.05 -1.73 -6.69
CA PHE A 145 -3.71 -1.25 -6.37
C PHE A 145 -3.43 -1.34 -4.88
N SER A 146 -2.23 -1.79 -4.51
CA SER A 146 -1.76 -1.79 -3.13
C SER A 146 -0.42 -1.07 -3.00
N ALA A 147 -0.30 -0.21 -2.00
CA ALA A 147 0.96 0.45 -1.66
C ALA A 147 1.41 -0.02 -0.28
N LEU A 148 2.54 -0.71 -0.20
CA LEU A 148 3.10 -1.25 1.04
C LEU A 148 4.06 -0.23 1.67
N PHE A 149 3.83 0.07 2.95
CA PHE A 149 4.55 1.07 3.71
C PHE A 149 5.16 0.52 4.99
N HIS A 150 6.24 1.17 5.43
CA HIS A 150 6.68 1.18 6.82
C HIS A 150 6.78 2.63 7.26
N LYS A 151 5.90 3.07 8.18
CA LYS A 151 5.71 4.50 8.44
C LYS A 151 5.51 5.25 7.11
N LYS A 152 6.10 6.43 6.94
CA LYS A 152 6.05 7.19 5.68
C LYS A 152 6.95 6.65 4.57
N GLU A 153 7.65 5.53 4.77
CA GLU A 153 8.51 4.94 3.74
C GLU A 153 7.69 3.99 2.86
N LEU A 154 7.52 4.36 1.60
CA LEU A 154 6.94 3.47 0.59
C LEU A 154 7.94 2.39 0.22
N ILE A 155 7.59 1.14 0.52
CA ILE A 155 8.39 -0.03 0.19
C ILE A 155 8.08 -0.47 -1.23
N ASP A 156 6.81 -0.77 -1.49
CA ASP A 156 6.38 -1.34 -2.76
C ASP A 156 5.06 -0.75 -3.27
N LEU A 157 4.93 -0.72 -4.59
CA LEU A 157 3.75 -0.39 -5.35
C LEU A 157 3.37 -1.64 -6.16
N ILE A 158 2.15 -2.10 -5.95
CA ILE A 158 1.72 -3.44 -6.33
C ILE A 158 0.44 -3.31 -7.15
N PRO A 159 0.42 -3.73 -8.43
CA PRO A 159 -0.73 -3.59 -9.32
C PRO A 159 -1.76 -4.73 -9.11
N PHE A 160 -1.91 -5.18 -7.86
CA PHE A 160 -2.81 -6.25 -7.40
C PHE A 160 -2.86 -6.22 -5.86
N ASP A 161 -3.20 -7.34 -5.21
CA ASP A 161 -3.27 -7.45 -3.75
C ASP A 161 -1.91 -7.31 -3.04
N ALA A 162 -1.95 -6.86 -1.79
CA ALA A 162 -0.76 -6.68 -0.97
C ALA A 162 -0.05 -8.01 -0.64
N GLU A 163 -0.77 -9.12 -0.54
CA GLU A 163 -0.23 -10.43 -0.14
C GLU A 163 0.81 -10.93 -1.14
N THR A 164 0.50 -10.83 -2.43
CA THR A 164 1.42 -11.24 -3.49
C THR A 164 2.70 -10.37 -3.48
N GLY A 165 2.57 -9.07 -3.17
CA GLY A 165 3.73 -8.20 -2.99
C GLY A 165 4.59 -8.58 -1.77
N LEU A 166 3.95 -8.87 -0.65
CA LEU A 166 4.62 -9.35 0.56
C LEU A 166 5.35 -10.68 0.32
N GLN A 167 4.71 -11.64 -0.35
CA GLN A 167 5.35 -12.92 -0.64
C GLN A 167 6.63 -12.75 -1.48
N ASN A 168 6.61 -11.88 -2.50
CA ASN A 168 7.80 -11.57 -3.29
C ASN A 168 8.94 -10.98 -2.43
N LEU A 169 8.62 -10.11 -1.48
CA LEU A 169 9.61 -9.53 -0.58
C LEU A 169 10.19 -10.58 0.36
N ILE A 170 9.37 -11.48 0.91
CA ILE A 170 9.79 -12.57 1.80
C ILE A 170 10.66 -13.58 1.08
N ASP A 171 10.27 -14.00 -0.12
CA ASP A 171 11.05 -14.95 -0.93
C ASP A 171 12.45 -14.42 -1.24
N LEU A 172 12.56 -13.10 -1.38
CA LEU A 172 13.84 -12.43 -1.62
C LEU A 172 14.63 -12.19 -0.33
N GLU A 173 14.00 -11.62 0.70
CA GLU A 173 14.57 -11.32 2.01
C GLU A 173 13.57 -11.65 3.12
N PRO A 174 13.69 -12.83 3.78
CA PRO A 174 12.78 -13.23 4.84
C PRO A 174 12.81 -12.33 6.07
N ASP A 175 13.93 -11.63 6.33
CA ASP A 175 14.03 -10.70 7.45
C ASP A 175 13.51 -9.30 7.05
N CYS A 176 12.23 -9.05 7.35
CA CYS A 176 11.57 -7.80 7.01
C CYS A 176 12.23 -6.55 7.62
N THR A 177 12.99 -6.69 8.71
CA THR A 177 13.70 -5.55 9.33
C THR A 177 14.75 -4.95 8.39
N ARG A 178 15.19 -5.72 7.39
CA ARG A 178 16.19 -5.33 6.40
C ARG A 178 15.59 -4.70 5.15
N TRP A 179 14.27 -4.80 4.94
CA TRP A 179 13.62 -4.25 3.76
C TRP A 179 13.87 -2.73 3.66
N GLN A 180 14.19 -2.30 2.45
CA GLN A 180 14.49 -0.92 2.10
C GLN A 180 13.36 -0.30 1.27
N PRO A 181 13.12 1.01 1.39
CA PRO A 181 12.13 1.72 0.56
C PRO A 181 12.44 1.62 -0.94
N ASN A 182 11.44 1.98 -1.75
CA ASN A 182 11.55 2.07 -3.21
C ASN A 182 11.90 0.75 -3.92
N PHE A 183 11.56 -0.40 -3.34
CA PHE A 183 11.64 -1.69 -4.00
C PHE A 183 10.91 -1.68 -5.35
N TRP A 184 9.74 -1.02 -5.39
CA TRP A 184 8.96 -0.84 -6.62
C TRP A 184 9.75 -0.19 -7.75
N MET A 185 10.51 0.87 -7.47
CA MET A 185 11.33 1.54 -8.49
C MET A 185 12.38 0.58 -9.05
N LEU A 186 13.07 -0.14 -8.16
CA LEU A 186 14.10 -1.08 -8.58
C LEU A 186 13.51 -2.23 -9.42
N LYS A 187 12.32 -2.74 -9.05
CA LYS A 187 11.61 -3.73 -9.87
C LYS A 187 11.33 -3.22 -11.27
N LEU A 188 10.96 -1.96 -11.42
CA LEU A 188 10.66 -1.36 -12.72
C LEU A 188 11.91 -1.13 -13.57
N GLU A 189 13.01 -0.72 -12.93
CA GLU A 189 14.28 -0.46 -13.60
C GLU A 189 15.03 -1.74 -13.96
N ARG A 190 14.88 -2.78 -13.14
CA ARG A 190 15.69 -4.01 -13.21
C ARG A 190 14.85 -5.29 -13.12
N SER A 191 13.68 -5.31 -13.76
CA SER A 191 12.78 -6.47 -13.75
C SER A 191 13.48 -7.75 -14.23
N GLU A 192 14.31 -7.68 -15.27
CA GLU A 192 15.08 -8.83 -15.77
C GLU A 192 16.03 -9.38 -14.71
N LEU A 193 16.62 -8.52 -13.88
CA LEU A 193 17.52 -8.94 -12.81
C LEU A 193 16.73 -9.64 -11.70
N LEU A 194 15.54 -9.15 -11.36
CA LEU A 194 14.67 -9.79 -10.38
C LEU A 194 14.34 -11.24 -10.78
N TYR A 195 14.04 -11.49 -12.06
CA TYR A 195 13.66 -12.82 -12.54
C TYR A 195 14.83 -13.75 -12.85
N ASN A 196 15.94 -13.21 -13.38
CA ASN A 196 17.06 -14.02 -13.87
C ASN A 196 18.18 -14.18 -12.84
N ASP A 197 18.35 -13.23 -11.92
CA ASP A 197 19.35 -13.27 -10.85
C ASP A 197 18.83 -12.57 -9.56
N PRO A 198 17.85 -13.17 -8.88
CA PRO A 198 17.29 -12.64 -7.65
C PRO A 198 18.34 -12.31 -6.56
N PRO A 199 19.41 -13.12 -6.34
CA PRO A 199 20.46 -12.76 -5.40
C PRO A 199 21.16 -11.43 -5.71
N THR A 200 21.46 -11.16 -6.98
CA THR A 200 22.07 -9.88 -7.37
C THR A 200 21.05 -8.74 -7.25
N PHE A 201 19.79 -8.95 -7.63
CA PHE A 201 18.72 -7.96 -7.42
C PHE A 201 18.61 -7.59 -5.93
N LYS A 202 18.56 -8.60 -5.06
CA LYS A 202 18.53 -8.44 -3.59
C LYS A 202 19.71 -7.62 -3.10
N ASN A 203 20.93 -7.90 -3.57
CA ASN A 203 22.11 -7.15 -3.15
C ASN A 203 22.03 -5.67 -3.56
N VAL A 204 21.53 -5.38 -4.77
CA VAL A 204 21.30 -4.01 -5.22
C VAL A 204 20.24 -3.33 -4.35
N TRP A 205 19.14 -4.00 -4.05
CA TRP A 205 18.07 -3.46 -3.21
C TRP A 205 18.54 -3.13 -1.79
N LEU A 206 19.22 -4.08 -1.14
CA LEU A 206 19.59 -3.95 0.27
C LEU A 206 20.83 -3.07 0.48
N ASN A 207 21.76 -3.05 -0.47
CA ASN A 207 23.09 -2.46 -0.28
C ASN A 207 23.44 -1.37 -1.32
N GLY A 208 22.60 -1.13 -2.32
CA GLY A 208 22.85 -0.15 -3.39
C GLY A 208 24.01 -0.50 -4.34
N THR A 209 24.52 -1.75 -4.30
CA THR A 209 25.68 -2.17 -5.08
C THR A 209 25.33 -3.27 -6.07
N SER A 210 25.70 -3.09 -7.34
CA SER A 210 25.74 -4.17 -8.34
C SER A 210 27.17 -4.70 -8.32
N THR A 211 27.40 -5.91 -7.81
CA THR A 211 28.71 -6.57 -7.93
C THR A 211 28.99 -6.99 -9.36
#